data_AF-A0A2I0HEQ7-F1
#
_entry.id   AF-A0A2I0HEQ7-F1
#
_cell.length_a   1.000
_cell.length_b   1.000
_cell.length_c   1.000
_cell.angle_alpha   90.00
_cell.angle_beta   90.00
_cell.angle_gamma   90.00
#
_symmetry.space_group_name_H-M   'P 1'
#
loop_
_entity.id
_entity.type
_entity.pdbx_description
1 polymer ?
#
loop_
_entity_poly.entity_id
_entity_poly.type
_entity_poly.pdbx_seq_one_letter_code
_entity_poly.pdbx_strand_id
1 'polypeptide(L)' 'MAASPEAAAVPPRMKAWVHPEYGDPAAVLRLEPRVEVPQIEEDQVLVKVAAAALNPVDIKRMHGLFKSTDSPLP' A
#
# COMPACT_ATOMS: atom_id res chain seq x y z
N MET A 1 22.20 -5.31 23.61
CA MET A 1 21.10 -6.24 23.26
C MET A 1 19.89 -5.39 22.94
N ALA A 2 19.63 -5.10 21.66
CA ALA A 2 18.39 -4.42 21.28
C ALA A 2 17.23 -5.39 21.54
N ALA A 3 16.20 -4.94 22.23
CA ALA A 3 15.01 -5.74 22.48
C ALA A 3 14.42 -6.21 21.14
N SER A 4 14.29 -7.52 20.95
CA SER A 4 13.46 -8.05 19.87
C SER A 4 12.06 -7.46 20.03
N PRO A 5 11.44 -6.92 18.98
CA PRO A 5 10.05 -6.55 19.07
C PRO A 5 9.29 -7.84 19.36
N GLU A 6 8.70 -7.92 20.54
CA GLU A 6 7.64 -8.87 20.83
C GLU A 6 6.66 -8.82 19.64
N ALA A 7 6.33 -9.97 19.07
CA ALA A 7 5.50 -10.06 17.87
C ALA A 7 4.10 -9.53 18.20
N ALA A 8 3.94 -8.21 18.13
CA ALA A 8 2.67 -7.56 18.34
C ALA A 8 1.68 -8.16 17.34
N ALA A 9 0.52 -8.58 17.85
CA ALA A 9 -0.51 -9.19 17.03
C ALA A 9 -0.83 -8.27 15.84
N VAL A 10 -0.85 -8.85 14.64
CA VAL A 10 -1.18 -8.13 13.41
C VAL A 10 -2.63 -7.61 13.54
N PRO A 11 -2.88 -6.30 13.41
CA PRO A 11 -4.24 -5.79 13.48
C PRO A 11 -5.05 -6.26 12.26
N PRO A 12 -6.38 -6.43 12.37
CA PRO A 12 -7.21 -6.85 11.24
C PRO A 12 -7.36 -5.75 10.17
N ARG A 13 -7.01 -4.50 10.50
CA ARG A 13 -7.07 -3.35 9.61
C ARG A 13 -5.83 -2.47 9.72
N MET A 14 -5.49 -1.81 8.63
CA MET A 14 -4.40 -0.86 8.49
C MET A 14 -4.85 0.44 7.82
N LYS A 15 -3.99 1.46 7.89
CA LYS A 15 -4.15 2.70 7.13
C LYS A 15 -3.41 2.56 5.81
N ALA A 16 -3.99 3.03 4.71
CA ALA A 16 -3.32 3.04 3.41
C ALA A 16 -3.68 4.29 2.61
N TRP A 17 -2.74 4.74 1.77
CA TRP A 17 -3.04 5.67 0.69
C TRP A 17 -3.61 4.90 -0.49
N VAL A 18 -4.82 5.25 -0.93
CA VAL A 18 -5.53 4.54 -2.00
C VAL A 18 -5.94 5.52 -3.10
N HIS A 19 -5.93 5.04 -4.34
CA HIS A 19 -6.52 5.74 -5.49
C HIS A 19 -7.46 4.75 -6.22
N PRO A 20 -8.76 4.71 -5.90
CA PRO A 20 -9.69 3.74 -6.51
C PRO A 20 -9.92 4.00 -8.00
N GLU A 21 -9.59 5.21 -8.44
CA GLU A 21 -9.79 5.70 -9.79
C GLU A 21 -8.49 6.33 -10.29
N TYR A 22 -8.38 6.44 -11.61
CA TYR A 22 -7.28 7.15 -12.25
C TYR A 22 -7.63 8.63 -12.43
N GLY A 23 -6.67 9.52 -12.18
CA GLY A 23 -6.88 10.95 -12.30
C GLY A 23 -5.73 11.76 -11.70
N ASP A 24 -5.97 13.06 -11.52
CA ASP A 24 -5.04 13.96 -10.83
C ASP A 24 -4.78 13.45 -9.41
N PRO A 25 -3.52 13.17 -9.00
CA PRO A 25 -3.17 12.74 -7.66
C PRO A 25 -3.79 13.57 -6.55
N ALA A 26 -3.91 14.89 -6.73
CA ALA A 26 -4.50 15.78 -5.73
C ALA A 26 -6.01 15.53 -5.52
N ALA A 27 -6.69 14.95 -6.51
CA ALA A 27 -8.11 14.64 -6.47
C ALA A 27 -8.40 13.17 -6.11
N VAL A 28 -7.54 12.23 -6.53
CA VAL A 28 -7.83 10.78 -6.42
C VAL A 28 -7.14 10.09 -5.24
N LEU A 29 -6.04 10.64 -4.73
CA LEU A 29 -5.28 10.03 -3.64
C LEU A 29 -5.90 10.37 -2.29
N ARG A 30 -6.29 9.36 -1.51
CA ARG A 30 -6.88 9.54 -0.18
C ARG A 30 -6.34 8.57 0.86
N LEU A 31 -6.26 9.03 2.10
CA LEU A 31 -5.89 8.18 3.23
C LEU A 31 -7.13 7.42 3.71
N GLU A 32 -7.16 6.11 3.52
CA GLU A 32 -8.18 5.22 4.06
C GLU A 32 -7.70 4.65 5.41
N PRO A 33 -8.35 4.97 6.54
CA PRO A 33 -7.91 4.50 7.85
C PRO A 33 -8.23 3.02 8.15
N ARG A 34 -9.07 2.35 7.35
CA ARG A 34 -9.63 1.04 7.65
C ARG A 34 -9.57 0.05 6.47
N VAL A 35 -8.42 -0.06 5.82
CA VAL A 35 -8.17 -1.12 4.83
C VAL A 35 -7.89 -2.44 5.53
N GLU A 36 -8.38 -3.56 5.00
CA GLU A 36 -8.07 -4.89 5.54
C GLU A 36 -6.57 -5.20 5.40
N VAL A 37 -5.99 -5.84 6.41
CA VAL A 37 -4.61 -6.34 6.27
C VAL A 37 -4.64 -7.56 5.33
N PRO A 38 -3.79 -7.60 4.29
CA PRO A 38 -3.76 -8.72 3.36
C PRO A 38 -3.50 -10.04 4.08
N GLN A 39 -4.21 -11.09 3.66
CA GLN A 39 -3.81 -12.46 3.98
C GLN A 39 -2.59 -12.79 3.12
N ILE A 40 -1.64 -13.52 3.69
CA ILE A 40 -0.39 -13.89 3.03
C ILE A 40 -0.30 -15.41 2.89
N GLU A 41 0.29 -15.86 1.79
CA GLU A 41 0.60 -17.28 1.53
C GLU A 41 1.92 -17.70 2.21
N GLU A 42 2.25 -19.00 2.18
CA GLU A 42 3.45 -19.56 2.84
C GLU A 42 4.78 -18.93 2.37
N ASP A 43 4.84 -18.46 1.12
CA ASP A 43 6.02 -17.86 0.50
C ASP A 43 6.06 -16.33 0.56
N GLN A 44 5.14 -15.71 1.30
CA GLN A 44 5.01 -14.26 1.42
C GLN A 44 5.38 -13.76 2.83
N VAL A 45 5.70 -12.47 2.93
CA VAL A 45 5.97 -11.81 4.21
C VAL A 45 5.12 -10.57 4.37
N LEU A 46 4.58 -10.36 5.57
CA LEU A 46 3.91 -9.13 5.93
C LEU A 46 4.90 -8.15 6.56
N VAL A 47 5.10 -6.99 5.93
CA VAL A 47 6.04 -5.97 6.39
C VAL A 47 5.30 -4.82 7.04
N LYS A 48 5.65 -4.48 8.28
CA LYS A 48 5.23 -3.22 8.91
C LYS A 48 6.03 -2.07 8.31
N VAL A 49 5.42 -1.35 7.36
CA VAL A 49 6.05 -0.21 6.68
C VAL A 49 6.29 0.94 7.65
N ALA A 50 7.56 1.30 7.88
CA ALA A 50 7.95 2.46 8.69
C ALA A 50 7.96 3.77 7.88
N ALA A 51 8.35 3.69 6.60
CA ALA A 51 8.36 4.78 5.65
C ALA A 51 8.26 4.23 4.22
N ALA A 52 7.74 5.05 3.30
CA ALA A 52 7.72 4.77 1.86
C ALA A 52 8.12 6.05 1.12
N ALA A 53 8.87 5.91 0.03
CA ALA A 53 9.26 7.03 -0.83
C ALA A 53 8.14 7.35 -1.83
N LEU A 54 8.00 8.63 -2.18
CA LEU A 54 7.26 9.05 -3.38
C LEU A 54 8.20 9.08 -4.56
N ASN A 55 7.89 8.30 -5.57
CA ASN A 55 8.64 8.18 -6.82
C ASN A 55 7.85 8.80 -7.98
N PRO A 56 8.52 9.29 -9.04
CA PRO A 56 7.82 9.81 -10.21
C PRO A 56 6.85 8.80 -10.86
N VAL A 57 7.10 7.50 -10.71
CA VAL A 57 6.23 6.43 -11.23
C VAL A 57 4.86 6.40 -10.55
N ASP A 58 4.76 6.80 -9.28
CA ASP A 58 3.51 6.76 -8.52
C ASP A 58 2.48 7.74 -9.11
N ILE A 59 2.95 8.93 -9.51
CA ILE A 59 2.13 9.94 -10.20
C ILE A 59 1.69 9.44 -11.58
N LYS A 60 2.62 8.84 -12.33
CA LYS A 60 2.31 8.28 -13.66
C LYS A 60 1.27 7.15 -13.57
N ARG A 61 1.34 6.32 -12.52
CA ARG A 61 0.37 5.27 -12.22
C ARG A 61 -1.01 5.85 -11.90
N MET A 62 -1.10 6.85 -11.02
CA MET A 62 -2.37 7.53 -10.70
C MET A 62 -3.02 8.18 -11.93
N HIS A 63 -2.25 8.80 -12.82
CA HIS A 63 -2.77 9.32 -14.09
C HIS A 63 -3.22 8.22 -15.09
N GLY A 64 -2.89 6.95 -14.82
CA GLY A 64 -3.27 5.83 -15.66
C GLY A 64 -2.39 5.62 -16.88
N LEU A 65 -1.16 6.15 -16.89
CA LEU A 65 -0.24 5.98 -18.01
C LEU A 65 0.25 4.54 -18.18
N PHE A 66 0.06 3.69 -17.17
CA PHE A 66 0.39 2.26 -17.20
C PHE A 66 -0.84 1.35 -17.29
N LYS A 67 -2.06 1.89 -17.46
CA LYS A 67 -3.31 1.10 -17.46
C LYS A 67 -3.27 -0.16 -18.31
N SER A 68 -2.64 -0.10 -19.48
CA SER A 68 -2.57 -1.20 -20.44
C SER A 68 -1.53 -2.26 -20.12
N THR A 69 -0.59 -1.98 -19.21
CA THR A 69 0.54 -2.84 -18.88
C THR A 69 0.68 -3.09 -17.38
N ASP A 70 -0.26 -2.61 -16.58
CA ASP A 70 -0.18 -2.73 -15.14
C ASP A 70 -0.48 -4.18 -14.72
N SER A 71 0.21 -4.65 -13.69
CA SER A 71 -0.14 -5.91 -13.07
C SER A 71 -1.51 -5.79 -12.39
N PRO A 72 -2.29 -6.89 -12.30
CA PRO A 72 -3.52 -6.90 -11.51
C PRO A 72 -3.26 -6.34 -10.11
N LEU A 73 -4.17 -5.49 -9.63
CA LEU A 73 -4.11 -5.06 -8.24
C LEU A 73 -4.39 -6.27 -7.33
N PRO A 74 -3.72 -6.38 -6.17
CA PRO A 74 -4.02 -7.41 -5.17
C PRO A 74 -5.47 -7.32 -4.68
#